data_AF-A0A356NDZ0-F1
#
_entry.id   AF-A0A356NDZ0-F1
#
_cell.length_a   1.000
_cell.length_b   1.000
_cell.length_c   1.000
_cell.angle_alpha   90.00
_cell.angle_beta   90.00
_cell.angle_gamma   90.00
#
_symmetry.space_group_name_H-M   'P 1'
#
loop_
_entity.id
_entity.type
_entity.pdbx_description
1 polymer ?
#
loop_
_entity_poly.entity_id
_entity_poly.type
_entity_poly.pdbx_seq_one_letter_code
_entity_poly.pdbx_strand_id
1 'polypeptide(L)'
;MSIKPYTTAELDQLRLAPKRILNPRARWSDKPQGRPVHRQRNFEAIEEGGKTAKFQIYQRQNLRDEHDFSCGIRYLPHHGEPLTLARHNGPSH
;
A
#
# COMPACT_ATOMS: atom_id res chain seq x y z
N MET A 1 8.69 -18.43 -15.14
CA MET A 1 9.01 -17.00 -15.39
C MET A 1 10.13 -16.61 -14.45
N SER A 2 11.22 -16.03 -14.95
CA SER A 2 12.32 -15.55 -14.12
C SER A 2 11.87 -14.26 -13.41
N ILE A 3 11.90 -14.25 -12.08
CA ILE A 3 11.60 -13.05 -11.28
C ILE A 3 12.85 -12.18 -11.32
N LYS A 4 12.80 -11.06 -12.07
CA LYS A 4 13.87 -10.06 -12.01
C LYS A 4 13.72 -9.31 -10.68
N PRO A 5 14.74 -9.31 -9.79
CA PRO A 5 14.70 -8.49 -8.58
C PRO A 5 14.78 -7.00 -8.94
N TYR A 6 14.09 -6.16 -8.18
CA TYR A 6 14.24 -4.70 -8.28
C TYR A 6 15.59 -4.27 -7.70
N THR A 7 16.27 -3.39 -8.41
CA THR A 7 17.44 -2.67 -7.91
C THR A 7 17.02 -1.59 -6.92
N THR A 8 17.96 -1.14 -6.07
CA THR A 8 17.71 -0.02 -5.14
C THR A 8 17.25 1.23 -5.86
N ALA A 9 17.85 1.55 -7.02
CA ALA A 9 17.46 2.72 -7.82
C ALA A 9 16.02 2.62 -8.35
N GLU A 10 15.60 1.44 -8.83
CA GLU A 10 14.21 1.20 -9.25
C GLU A 10 13.25 1.35 -8.06
N LEU A 11 13.62 0.84 -6.87
CA LEU A 11 12.81 1.00 -5.65
C LEU A 11 12.69 2.46 -5.21
N ASP A 12 13.77 3.22 -5.27
CA ASP A 12 13.78 4.64 -4.89
C ASP A 12 12.98 5.49 -5.86
N GLN A 13 13.07 5.21 -7.17
CA GLN A 13 12.20 5.83 -8.17
C GLN A 13 10.72 5.58 -7.86
N LEU A 14 10.33 4.35 -7.53
CA LEU A 14 8.94 4.01 -7.18
C LEU A 14 8.48 4.73 -5.90
N ARG A 15 9.35 4.83 -4.89
CA ARG A 15 9.04 5.54 -3.64
C ARG A 15 8.85 7.04 -3.88
N LEU A 16 9.75 7.66 -4.62
CA LEU A 16 9.79 9.10 -4.87
C LEU A 16 8.82 9.58 -5.96
N ALA A 17 8.32 8.67 -6.81
CA ALA A 17 7.36 9.00 -7.85
C ALA A 17 6.17 9.79 -7.29
N PRO A 18 5.83 10.98 -7.83
CA PRO A 18 4.62 11.70 -7.45
C PRO A 18 3.37 10.85 -7.73
N LYS A 19 2.45 10.79 -6.78
CA LYS A 19 1.29 9.90 -6.82
C LYS A 19 0.00 10.71 -6.79
N ARG A 20 -0.90 10.44 -7.74
CA ARG A 20 -2.24 11.03 -7.78
C ARG A 20 -3.28 9.99 -7.35
N ILE A 21 -4.06 10.32 -6.32
CA ILE A 21 -5.17 9.49 -5.84
C ILE A 21 -6.30 9.47 -6.86
N LEU A 22 -6.83 8.27 -7.15
CA LEU A 22 -7.96 8.06 -8.06
C LEU A 22 -9.31 7.97 -7.33
N ASN A 23 -9.31 7.53 -6.07
CA ASN A 23 -10.50 7.33 -5.27
C ASN A 23 -10.42 8.09 -3.91
N PRO A 24 -10.43 9.44 -3.92
CA PRO A 24 -10.22 10.24 -2.71
C PRO A 24 -11.27 10.00 -1.61
N ARG A 25 -12.40 9.38 -1.94
CA ARG A 25 -13.47 9.00 -1.02
C ARG A 25 -13.41 7.52 -0.59
N ALA A 26 -12.23 6.91 -0.60
CA ALA A 26 -12.03 5.53 -0.16
C ALA A 26 -12.60 5.31 1.25
N ARG A 27 -13.44 4.28 1.40
CA ARG A 27 -14.17 3.99 2.63
C ARG A 27 -13.46 2.91 3.45
N TRP A 28 -13.67 2.97 4.76
CA TRP A 28 -13.31 1.88 5.65
C TRP A 28 -14.18 0.65 5.36
N SER A 29 -13.55 -0.51 5.35
CA SER A 29 -14.18 -1.82 5.29
C SER A 29 -13.66 -2.64 6.45
N ASP A 30 -14.58 -3.19 7.25
CA ASP A 30 -14.23 -4.12 8.31
C ASP A 30 -13.77 -5.45 7.72
N LYS A 31 -12.69 -5.99 8.27
CA LYS A 31 -12.07 -7.28 7.90
C LYS A 31 -12.12 -8.21 9.11
N PRO A 32 -13.30 -8.73 9.49
CA PRO A 32 -13.49 -9.54 10.69
C PRO A 32 -12.78 -10.90 10.63
N GLN A 33 -12.48 -11.39 9.42
CA GLN A 33 -11.72 -12.63 9.21
C GLN A 33 -10.19 -12.41 9.25
N GLY A 34 -9.73 -11.15 9.28
CA GLY A 34 -8.32 -10.83 9.42
C GLY A 34 -7.80 -11.21 10.82
N ARG A 35 -6.53 -11.62 10.90
CA ARG A 35 -5.81 -11.74 12.18
C ARG A 35 -4.66 -10.73 12.19
N PRO A 36 -4.71 -9.68 13.02
CA PRO A 36 -5.80 -9.30 13.94
C PRO A 36 -7.06 -8.82 13.20
N VAL A 37 -8.19 -8.78 13.92
CA VAL A 37 -9.45 -8.19 13.43
C VAL A 37 -9.22 -6.69 13.23
N HIS A 38 -9.42 -6.19 12.02
CA HIS A 38 -9.09 -4.81 11.67
C HIS A 38 -10.10 -4.23 10.69
N ARG A 39 -10.14 -2.91 10.59
CA ARG A 39 -10.73 -2.20 9.46
C ARG A 39 -9.64 -1.73 8.51
N GLN A 40 -9.93 -1.68 7.22
CA GLN A 40 -8.98 -1.26 6.20
C GLN A 40 -9.65 -0.30 5.21
N ARG A 41 -8.91 0.73 4.78
CA ARG A 41 -9.24 1.52 3.58
C ARG A 41 -8.05 1.58 2.65
N ASN A 42 -8.33 1.57 1.35
CA ASN A 42 -7.33 1.57 0.28
C ASN A 42 -7.59 2.73 -0.67
N PHE A 43 -6.59 3.59 -0.82
CA PHE A 43 -6.55 4.58 -1.88
C PHE A 43 -5.78 4.00 -3.06
N GLU A 44 -6.42 3.92 -4.20
CA GLU A 44 -5.80 3.63 -5.48
C GLU A 44 -5.15 4.90 -6.00
N ALA A 45 -3.91 4.78 -6.47
CA ALA A 45 -3.14 5.89 -6.99
C ALA A 45 -2.35 5.47 -8.23
N ILE A 46 -2.02 6.45 -9.06
CA ILE A 46 -1.11 6.27 -10.20
C ILE A 46 0.02 7.27 -10.12
N GLU A 47 1.13 6.96 -10.80
CA GLU A 47 2.18 7.95 -11.02
C GLU A 47 1.64 9.14 -11.83
N GLU A 48 1.99 10.35 -11.40
CA GLU A 48 1.65 11.57 -12.12
C GLU A 48 2.57 11.76 -13.34
N GLY A 49 2.08 12.41 -14.41
CA GLY A 49 2.90 12.70 -15.59
C GLY A 49 3.01 11.58 -16.62
N GLY A 50 2.07 10.64 -16.66
CA GLY A 50 1.87 9.73 -17.80
C GLY A 50 2.61 8.39 -17.74
N LYS A 51 3.24 8.06 -16.61
CA LYS A 51 3.75 6.70 -16.38
C LYS A 51 2.65 5.75 -15.91
N THR A 52 2.83 4.46 -16.16
CA THR A 52 1.83 3.40 -15.95
C THR A 52 1.87 2.76 -14.57
N ALA A 53 2.74 3.23 -13.67
CA ALA A 53 2.89 2.66 -12.34
C ALA A 53 1.61 2.88 -11.52
N LYS A 54 1.08 1.77 -10.97
CA LYS A 54 -0.09 1.76 -10.10
C LYS A 54 0.34 1.53 -8.67
N PHE A 55 -0.34 2.20 -7.74
CA PHE A 55 -0.06 2.11 -6.33
C PHE A 55 -1.34 1.93 -5.54
N GLN A 56 -1.21 1.30 -4.38
CA GLN A 56 -2.24 1.25 -3.37
C GLN A 56 -1.65 1.82 -2.07
N ILE A 57 -2.29 2.87 -1.54
CA ILE A 57 -1.98 3.43 -0.23
C ILE A 57 -3.01 2.86 0.74
N TYR A 58 -2.58 2.04 1.67
CA TYR A 58 -3.47 1.37 2.60
C TYR A 58 -3.34 1.95 4.01
N GLN A 59 -4.46 1.92 4.73
CA GLN A 59 -4.51 2.17 6.16
C GLN A 59 -5.32 1.06 6.80
N ARG A 60 -4.78 0.49 7.88
CA ARG A 60 -5.36 -0.58 8.68
C ARG A 60 -5.37 -0.13 10.13
N GLN A 61 -6.48 -0.37 10.81
CA GLN A 61 -6.64 -0.11 12.24
C GLN A 61 -7.16 -1.38 12.90
N ASN A 62 -6.44 -1.90 13.89
CA ASN A 62 -6.94 -3.00 14.72
C ASN A 62 -8.21 -2.52 15.45
N LEU A 63 -9.25 -3.37 15.45
CA LEU A 63 -10.55 -3.04 16.06
C LEU A 63 -10.58 -3.34 17.57
N ARG A 64 -9.54 -3.97 18.12
CA ARG A 64 -9.40 -4.34 19.53
C ARG A 64 -8.33 -3.55 20.27
N ASP A 65 -7.41 -2.95 19.53
CA ASP A 65 -6.35 -2.11 20.07
C ASP A 65 -6.22 -0.86 19.18
N GLU A 66 -6.54 0.30 19.73
CA GLU A 66 -6.50 1.56 19.00
C GLU A 66 -5.07 2.02 18.67
N HIS A 67 -4.08 1.56 19.43
CA HIS A 67 -2.68 1.87 19.20
C HIS A 67 -2.07 0.98 18.11
N ASP A 68 -2.64 -0.20 17.87
CA ASP A 68 -2.22 -1.11 16.81
C ASP A 68 -2.81 -0.70 15.43
N PHE A 69 -1.95 -0.15 14.59
CA PHE A 69 -2.29 0.22 13.23
C PHE A 69 -1.20 -0.22 12.25
N SER A 70 -1.53 -0.18 10.96
CA SER A 70 -0.54 -0.29 9.91
C SER A 70 -0.93 0.54 8.71
N CYS A 71 0.01 1.29 8.15
CA CYS A 71 -0.20 2.02 6.91
C CYS A 71 1.02 1.88 6.00
N GLY A 72 0.81 2.04 4.70
CA GLY A 72 1.92 1.92 3.77
C GLY A 72 1.53 2.15 2.33
N ILE A 73 2.55 2.05 1.48
CA ILE A 73 2.45 2.21 0.04
C ILE A 73 2.86 0.90 -0.61
N ARG A 74 2.02 0.40 -1.49
CA ARG A 74 2.25 -0.81 -2.28
C ARG A 74 2.31 -0.43 -3.75
N TYR A 75 3.31 -0.92 -4.46
CA TYR A 75 3.38 -0.91 -5.91
C TYR A 75 2.62 -2.11 -6.47
N LEU A 76 1.80 -1.86 -7.48
CA LEU A 76 1.01 -2.85 -8.20
C LEU A 76 1.59 -2.97 -9.62
N PRO A 77 2.55 -3.89 -9.86
CA PRO A 77 3.11 -4.07 -11.19
C PRO A 77 2.04 -4.59 -12.15
N HIS A 78 2.20 -4.30 -13.45
CA HIS A 78 1.31 -4.84 -14.48
C HIS A 78 1.36 -6.38 -14.53
N HIS A 79 2.54 -6.95 -14.24
CA HIS A 79 2.76 -8.38 -14.11
C HIS A 79 3.59 -8.68 -12.86
N GLY A 80 3.20 -9.70 -12.12
CA GLY A 80 3.88 -10.13 -10.90
C GLY A 80 3.14 -9.72 -9.63
N GLU A 81 3.78 -10.02 -8.50
CA GLU A 81 3.19 -9.82 -7.18
C GLU A 81 3.31 -8.37 -6.71
N PRO A 82 2.32 -7.86 -5.95
CA PRO A 82 2.41 -6.55 -5.34
C PRO A 82 3.60 -6.41 -4.39
N LEU A 83 4.29 -5.27 -4.48
CA LEU A 83 5.47 -4.98 -3.68
C LEU A 83 5.16 -3.90 -2.64
N THR A 84 5.44 -4.15 -1.36
CA THR A 84 5.33 -3.11 -0.32
C THR A 84 6.57 -2.24 -0.35
N LEU A 85 6.41 -0.96 -0.72
CA LEU A 85 7.52 0.00 -0.86
C LEU A 85 7.92 0.63 0.48
N ALA A 86 6.92 0.86 1.33
CA ALA A 86 7.05 1.43 2.66
C ALA A 86 5.90 0.95 3.55
N ARG A 87 6.19 0.75 4.83
CA ARG A 87 5.22 0.35 5.84
C ARG A 87 5.61 0.98 7.18
N HIS A 88 4.63 1.54 7.86
CA HIS A 88 4.73 2.01 9.22
C HIS A 88 3.66 1.32 10.05
N ASN A 89 4.00 0.96 11.29
CA ASN A 89 3.15 0.20 12.19
C ASN A 89 3.03 0.90 13.54
N GLY A 90 1.96 0.55 14.26
CA GLY A 90 1.84 0.80 15.69
C GLY A 90 2.80 -0.08 16.53
N PRO A 91 2.71 0.02 17.86
CA PRO A 91 3.70 -0.54 18.80
C PRO A 91 3.65 -2.06 18.96
N SER A 92 2.62 -2.73 18.45
CA SER A 92 2.41 -4.18 18.60
C SER A 92 3.13 -5.04 17.54
N HIS A 93 4.11 -4.47 16.83
CA HIS A 93 4.63 -5.03 15.57
C HIS A 93 6.13 -5.28 15.55
#